data_AF-A0A963ETM6-F1
#
_entry.id   AF-A0A963ETM6-F1
#
_cell.length_a   1.000
_cell.length_b   1.000
_cell.length_c   1.000
_cell.angle_alpha   90.00
_cell.angle_beta   90.00
_cell.angle_gamma   90.00
#
_symmetry.space_group_name_H-M   'P 1'
#
loop_
_entity.id
_entity.type
_entity.pdbx_description
1 polymer ?
#
loop_
_entity_poly.entity_id
_entity_poly.type
_entity_poly.pdbx_seq_one_letter_code
_entity_poly.pdbx_strand_id
1 'polypeptide(L)'
;MLSLLALLQACSGGTGGGGSERQVDLGTPGGTAEFVYAGPAPASQEIQDFKVAFYDPLVGPDRCGECHTPGKSGSTHFVDQGDVNTAWQQARTVVNLEDPGASAVVQRVANGHNCWLGPDQAATCATTVTAYIERWAATAVDSATTIQLSPRRPVAASGTRVLPATLDQVLAEGLDLTAPG
;
A
#
# COMPACT_ATOMS: atom_id res chain seq x y z
N MET A 1 -29.59 53.76 -17.74
CA MET A 1 -30.36 53.08 -16.67
C MET A 1 -29.75 51.71 -16.43
N LEU A 2 -29.31 51.45 -15.19
CA LEU A 2 -28.98 50.17 -14.54
C LEU A 2 -27.97 49.27 -15.27
N SER A 3 -26.68 49.19 -14.89
CA SER A 3 -26.13 48.62 -13.64
C SER A 3 -26.82 47.34 -13.16
N LEU A 4 -26.15 46.20 -13.31
CA LEU A 4 -26.12 45.18 -12.27
C LEU A 4 -24.80 44.38 -12.33
N LEU A 5 -23.90 44.72 -11.41
CA LEU A 5 -22.81 43.86 -10.93
C LEU A 5 -23.44 42.66 -10.21
N ALA A 6 -22.95 41.45 -10.49
CA ALA A 6 -23.13 40.30 -9.61
C ALA A 6 -21.76 39.82 -9.13
N LEU A 7 -21.48 40.08 -7.85
CA LEU A 7 -20.38 39.52 -7.06
C LEU A 7 -20.82 38.16 -6.49
N LEU A 8 -20.14 37.06 -6.81
CA LEU A 8 -20.14 35.83 -6.01
C LEU A 8 -18.69 35.29 -6.01
N GLN A 9 -17.90 35.64 -5.00
CA GLN A 9 -17.59 34.81 -3.82
C GLN A 9 -16.70 33.60 -4.14
N ALA A 10 -15.41 33.76 -3.80
CA ALA A 10 -14.46 32.68 -3.64
C ALA A 10 -14.86 31.84 -2.43
N CYS A 11 -15.07 30.54 -2.64
CA CYS A 11 -14.96 29.55 -1.57
C CYS A 11 -13.55 28.95 -1.64
N SER A 12 -12.67 29.45 -0.77
CA SER A 12 -11.57 28.66 -0.26
C SER A 12 -12.17 27.52 0.57
N GLY A 13 -11.88 26.29 0.18
CA GLY A 13 -12.43 25.10 0.83
C GLY A 13 -11.62 23.87 0.46
N GLY A 14 -10.40 23.80 1.00
CA GLY A 14 -9.65 22.55 1.03
C GLY A 14 -10.34 21.55 1.97
N THR A 15 -10.56 20.34 1.46
CA THR A 15 -10.82 19.11 2.22
C THR A 15 -10.62 18.01 1.18
N GLY A 16 -9.55 17.23 1.26
CA GLY A 16 -9.43 16.15 2.23
C GLY A 16 -9.82 14.88 1.48
N GLY A 17 -8.88 13.94 1.35
CA GLY A 17 -9.00 12.76 0.50
C GLY A 17 -10.32 12.02 0.68
N GLY A 18 -11.13 12.01 -0.38
CA GLY A 18 -12.24 11.09 -0.53
C GLY A 18 -11.70 9.80 -1.11
N GLY A 19 -11.29 8.87 -0.24
CA GLY A 19 -11.19 7.48 -0.64
C GLY A 19 -12.55 7.07 -1.19
N SER A 20 -12.58 6.53 -2.41
CA SER A 20 -13.80 6.01 -3.01
C SER A 20 -14.34 4.89 -2.13
N GLU A 21 -15.21 5.22 -1.19
CA GLU A 21 -16.14 4.29 -0.58
C GLU A 21 -17.13 3.88 -1.68
N ARG A 22 -16.72 2.87 -2.45
CA ARG A 22 -17.62 2.18 -3.37
C ARG A 22 -18.62 1.43 -2.50
N GLN A 23 -19.76 2.05 -2.24
CA GLN A 23 -20.91 1.39 -1.64
C GLN A 23 -21.27 0.18 -2.52
N VAL A 24 -21.11 -1.03 -1.97
CA VAL A 24 -21.47 -2.27 -2.65
C VAL A 24 -23.00 -2.34 -2.68
N ASP A 25 -23.58 -2.19 -3.85
CA ASP A 25 -25.00 -2.44 -4.08
C ASP A 25 -25.23 -3.95 -4.07
N LEU A 26 -25.74 -4.47 -2.95
CA LEU A 26 -26.07 -5.89 -2.74
C LEU A 26 -27.40 -6.30 -3.42
N GLY A 27 -27.93 -5.50 -4.34
CA GLY A 27 -29.27 -5.66 -4.92
C GLY A 27 -29.40 -6.46 -6.21
N THR A 28 -28.35 -7.06 -6.77
CA THR A 28 -28.47 -7.79 -8.05
C THR A 28 -28.40 -9.32 -7.85
N PRO A 29 -29.50 -10.06 -8.04
CA PRO A 29 -29.46 -11.53 -8.08
C PRO A 29 -28.95 -11.96 -9.47
N GLY A 30 -27.63 -11.98 -9.63
CA GLY A 30 -26.92 -12.52 -10.79
C GLY A 30 -25.68 -13.24 -10.30
N GLY A 31 -25.76 -14.56 -10.15
CA GLY A 31 -24.78 -15.38 -9.45
C GLY A 31 -23.39 -15.43 -10.08
N THR A 32 -22.41 -14.93 -9.35
CA THR A 32 -21.14 -15.62 -9.09
C THR A 32 -20.97 -15.61 -7.57
N ALA A 33 -20.60 -16.73 -6.96
CA ALA A 33 -20.23 -16.73 -5.55
C ALA A 33 -19.01 -15.83 -5.42
N GLU A 34 -19.18 -14.66 -4.78
CA GLU A 34 -18.11 -13.70 -4.58
C GLU A 34 -17.00 -14.36 -3.75
N PHE A 35 -15.75 -14.28 -4.22
CA PHE A 35 -14.62 -14.77 -3.47
C PHE A 35 -14.39 -13.88 -2.25
N VAL A 36 -14.45 -14.48 -1.05
CA VAL A 36 -14.14 -13.79 0.21
C VAL A 36 -12.82 -14.33 0.73
N TYR A 37 -11.81 -13.45 0.82
CA TYR A 37 -10.50 -13.81 1.35
C TYR A 37 -10.56 -14.07 2.86
N ALA A 38 -10.11 -15.27 3.27
CA ALA A 38 -10.08 -15.71 4.67
C ALA A 38 -8.67 -16.09 5.16
N GLY A 39 -7.64 -15.84 4.35
CA GLY A 39 -6.25 -16.14 4.69
C GLY A 39 -5.63 -15.13 5.67
N PRO A 40 -4.35 -15.33 6.03
CA PRO A 40 -3.61 -14.39 6.87
C PRO A 40 -3.62 -12.97 6.32
N ALA A 41 -3.59 -11.97 7.21
CA ALA A 41 -3.43 -10.58 6.80
C ALA A 41 -2.08 -10.36 6.08
N PRO A 42 -1.96 -9.37 5.19
CA PRO A 42 -0.69 -8.94 4.63
C PRO A 42 0.36 -8.65 5.73
N ALA A 43 1.55 -9.24 5.60
CA ALA A 43 2.60 -9.13 6.59
C ALA A 43 3.37 -7.79 6.54
N SER A 44 3.15 -6.98 5.50
CA SER A 44 3.76 -5.66 5.34
C SER A 44 2.87 -4.73 4.50
N GLN A 45 3.19 -3.43 4.51
CA GLN A 45 2.54 -2.45 3.64
C GLN A 45 2.74 -2.79 2.16
N GLU A 46 3.94 -3.24 1.77
CA GLU A 46 4.20 -3.64 0.38
C GLU A 46 3.31 -4.81 -0.09
N ILE A 47 3.00 -5.76 0.79
CA ILE A 47 2.10 -6.87 0.50
C ILE A 47 0.65 -6.38 0.45
N GLN A 48 0.28 -5.41 1.30
CA GLN A 48 -1.04 -4.76 1.23
C GLN A 48 -1.22 -3.99 -0.08
N ASP A 49 -0.19 -3.29 -0.55
CA ASP A 49 -0.21 -2.56 -1.82
C ASP A 49 -0.35 -3.54 -3.00
N PHE A 50 0.44 -4.62 -3.00
CA PHE A 50 0.28 -5.73 -3.95
C PHE A 50 -1.14 -6.31 -3.91
N LYS A 51 -1.68 -6.50 -2.71
CA LYS A 51 -3.00 -7.11 -2.52
C LYS A 51 -4.06 -6.32 -3.28
N VAL A 52 -4.09 -5.01 -3.06
CA VAL A 52 -5.07 -4.09 -3.67
C VAL A 52 -4.78 -3.85 -5.15
N ALA A 53 -3.51 -3.77 -5.53
CA ALA A 53 -3.11 -3.41 -6.88
C ALA A 53 -3.20 -4.56 -7.88
N PHE A 54 -2.85 -5.77 -7.47
CA PHE A 54 -2.69 -6.90 -8.39
C PHE A 54 -3.51 -8.14 -7.99
N TYR A 55 -3.49 -8.52 -6.71
CA TYR A 55 -4.09 -9.77 -6.26
C TYR A 55 -5.63 -9.74 -6.26
N ASP A 56 -6.25 -8.77 -5.60
CA ASP A 56 -7.72 -8.67 -5.45
C ASP A 56 -8.48 -8.68 -6.78
N PRO A 57 -8.04 -7.99 -7.86
CA PRO A 57 -8.74 -8.05 -9.14
C PRO A 57 -8.54 -9.37 -9.90
N LEU A 58 -7.63 -10.26 -9.47
CA LEU A 58 -7.25 -11.48 -10.20
C LEU A 58 -7.52 -12.79 -9.42
N VAL A 59 -7.75 -12.74 -8.12
CA VAL A 59 -7.87 -13.93 -7.26
C VAL A 59 -9.24 -14.61 -7.30
N GLY A 60 -10.23 -13.98 -7.92
CA GLY A 60 -11.56 -14.56 -8.09
C GLY A 60 -11.55 -15.92 -8.83
N PRO A 61 -12.53 -16.80 -8.58
CA PRO A 61 -12.67 -18.08 -9.28
C PRO A 61 -13.01 -17.92 -10.77
N ASP A 62 -13.50 -16.75 -11.19
CA ASP A 62 -13.72 -16.38 -12.59
C ASP A 62 -12.50 -15.69 -13.22
N ARG A 63 -11.36 -15.74 -12.53
CA ARG A 63 -10.09 -15.10 -12.90
C ARG A 63 -8.94 -16.10 -12.73
N CYS A 64 -7.76 -15.61 -12.38
CA CYS A 64 -6.54 -16.40 -12.26
C CYS A 64 -6.57 -17.35 -11.04
N GLY A 65 -7.34 -17.01 -9.99
CA GLY A 65 -7.35 -17.73 -8.72
C GLY A 65 -7.84 -19.18 -8.79
N GLU A 66 -8.69 -19.52 -9.76
CA GLU A 66 -9.17 -20.90 -9.94
C GLU A 66 -8.05 -21.89 -10.34
N CYS A 67 -7.01 -21.39 -11.00
CA CYS A 67 -5.88 -22.21 -11.46
C CYS A 67 -4.60 -21.92 -10.66
N HIS A 68 -4.35 -20.67 -10.28
CA HIS A 68 -3.08 -20.23 -9.69
C HIS A 68 -3.12 -20.14 -8.16
N THR A 69 -3.63 -21.22 -7.55
CA THR A 69 -3.71 -21.47 -6.11
C THR A 69 -3.15 -22.86 -5.81
N PRO A 70 -2.55 -23.13 -4.63
CA PRO A 70 -2.03 -24.46 -4.29
C PRO A 70 -3.09 -25.56 -4.46
N GLY A 71 -2.68 -26.67 -5.07
CA GLY A 71 -3.57 -27.81 -5.37
C GLY A 71 -4.45 -27.63 -6.62
N LYS A 72 -4.33 -26.52 -7.34
CA LYS A 72 -4.98 -26.29 -8.65
C LYS A 72 -3.99 -26.50 -9.80
N SER A 73 -4.46 -26.28 -11.03
CA SER A 73 -3.73 -26.64 -12.26
C SER A 73 -2.51 -25.78 -12.58
N GLY A 74 -2.42 -24.56 -12.04
CA GLY A 74 -1.34 -23.61 -12.27
C GLY A 74 -0.14 -23.87 -11.36
N SER A 75 1.06 -23.87 -11.94
CA SER A 75 2.31 -24.18 -11.23
C SER A 75 2.86 -23.02 -10.37
N THR A 76 2.51 -21.78 -10.70
CA THR A 76 2.96 -20.58 -9.98
C THR A 76 1.76 -19.98 -9.26
N HIS A 77 1.77 -19.98 -7.94
CA HIS A 77 0.60 -19.59 -7.13
C HIS A 77 0.59 -18.08 -6.84
N PHE A 78 0.67 -17.25 -7.88
CA PHE A 78 0.77 -15.78 -7.75
C PHE A 78 -0.52 -15.08 -7.33
N VAL A 79 -1.63 -15.82 -7.26
CA VAL A 79 -2.94 -15.40 -6.72
C VAL A 79 -3.49 -16.49 -5.81
N ASP A 80 -2.64 -17.01 -4.92
CA ASP A 80 -3.01 -18.00 -3.93
C ASP A 80 -4.17 -17.52 -3.05
N GLN A 81 -5.35 -18.11 -3.26
CA GLN A 81 -6.58 -17.80 -2.54
C GLN A 81 -6.48 -18.01 -1.01
N GLY A 82 -5.56 -18.85 -0.55
CA GLY A 82 -5.37 -19.20 0.86
C GLY A 82 -4.39 -18.30 1.60
N ASP A 83 -3.44 -17.67 0.90
CA ASP A 83 -2.40 -16.85 1.53
C ASP A 83 -1.80 -15.80 0.58
N VAL A 84 -2.16 -14.54 0.81
CA VAL A 84 -1.66 -13.38 0.06
C VAL A 84 -0.16 -13.17 0.23
N ASN A 85 0.45 -13.59 1.34
CA ASN A 85 1.88 -13.45 1.56
C ASN A 85 2.67 -14.41 0.67
N THR A 86 2.16 -15.64 0.54
CA THR A 86 2.69 -16.62 -0.42
C THR A 86 2.47 -16.15 -1.85
N ALA A 87 1.27 -15.64 -2.17
CA ALA A 87 0.95 -15.09 -3.48
C ALA A 87 1.93 -13.97 -3.90
N TRP A 88 2.24 -13.05 -2.99
CA TRP A 88 3.20 -11.96 -3.24
C TRP A 88 4.59 -12.47 -3.62
N GLN A 89 5.10 -13.47 -2.91
CA GLN A 89 6.41 -14.06 -3.21
C GLN A 89 6.43 -14.68 -4.61
N GLN A 90 5.36 -15.41 -4.96
CA GLN A 90 5.22 -16.05 -6.27
C GLN A 90 5.03 -15.04 -7.40
N ALA A 91 4.23 -13.99 -7.19
CA ALA A 91 3.99 -12.94 -8.19
C ALA A 91 5.28 -12.25 -8.65
N ARG A 92 6.22 -12.02 -7.73
CA ARG A 92 7.53 -11.42 -8.04
C ARG A 92 8.42 -12.27 -8.96
N THR A 93 8.09 -13.54 -9.18
CA THR A 93 8.80 -14.40 -10.14
C THR A 93 8.29 -14.26 -11.57
N VAL A 94 7.11 -13.66 -11.76
CA VAL A 94 6.42 -13.56 -13.06
C VAL A 94 6.03 -12.13 -13.45
N VAL A 95 6.22 -11.18 -12.54
CA VAL A 95 5.97 -9.74 -12.73
C VAL A 95 7.29 -8.99 -12.80
N ASN A 96 7.42 -8.14 -13.81
CA ASN A 96 8.46 -7.13 -13.92
C ASN A 96 7.84 -5.76 -13.60
N LEU A 97 8.25 -5.15 -12.48
CA LEU A 97 7.73 -3.84 -12.07
C LEU A 97 8.38 -2.67 -12.82
N GLU A 98 9.57 -2.87 -13.40
CA GLU A 98 10.28 -1.86 -14.20
C GLU A 98 9.74 -1.79 -15.63
N ASP A 99 9.30 -2.92 -16.16
CA ASP A 99 8.61 -3.05 -17.44
C ASP A 99 7.36 -3.93 -17.30
N PRO A 100 6.22 -3.33 -16.89
CA PRO A 100 4.96 -4.04 -16.70
C PRO A 100 4.52 -4.85 -17.91
N GLY A 101 4.70 -4.32 -19.13
CA GLY A 101 4.33 -4.98 -20.38
C GLY A 101 5.17 -6.23 -20.66
N ALA A 102 6.44 -6.24 -20.25
CA ALA A 102 7.32 -7.41 -20.39
C ALA A 102 7.08 -8.51 -19.34
N SER A 103 6.14 -8.31 -18.39
CA SER A 103 5.82 -9.32 -17.37
C SER A 103 5.34 -10.63 -17.99
N ALA A 104 5.84 -11.76 -17.48
CA ALA A 104 5.49 -13.09 -17.99
C ALA A 104 3.97 -13.36 -17.90
N VAL A 105 3.30 -12.89 -16.84
CA VAL A 105 1.83 -12.98 -16.72
C VAL A 105 1.09 -12.23 -17.83
N VAL A 106 1.57 -11.04 -18.21
CA VAL A 106 0.98 -10.24 -19.29
C VAL A 106 1.17 -10.94 -20.63
N GLN A 107 2.40 -11.39 -20.92
CA GLN A 107 2.70 -12.12 -22.15
C GLN A 107 1.89 -13.41 -22.23
N ARG A 108 1.65 -14.09 -21.10
CA ARG A 108 0.84 -15.31 -21.08
C ARG A 108 -0.60 -15.04 -21.48
N VAL A 109 -1.23 -14.00 -20.92
CA VAL A 109 -2.61 -13.60 -21.25
C VAL A 109 -2.72 -13.09 -22.68
N ALA A 110 -1.75 -12.27 -23.14
CA ALA A 110 -1.71 -11.76 -24.51
C ALA A 110 -1.69 -12.89 -25.56
N ASN A 111 -1.07 -14.03 -25.22
CA ASN A 111 -1.03 -15.23 -26.05
C ASN A 111 -2.28 -16.14 -25.89
N GLY A 112 -3.38 -15.62 -25.36
CA GLY A 112 -4.69 -16.30 -25.33
C GLY A 112 -4.97 -17.10 -24.04
N HIS A 113 -4.18 -16.91 -22.98
CA HIS A 113 -4.42 -17.62 -21.73
C HIS A 113 -5.65 -17.06 -20.98
N ASN A 114 -6.78 -17.76 -21.10
CA ASN A 114 -7.99 -17.64 -20.27
C ASN A 114 -8.43 -16.19 -19.99
N CYS A 115 -8.50 -15.36 -21.02
CA CYS A 115 -9.08 -14.02 -20.90
C CYS A 115 -10.56 -14.14 -20.52
N TRP A 116 -10.94 -13.53 -19.39
CA TRP A 116 -12.31 -13.56 -18.86
C TRP A 116 -13.32 -12.78 -19.70
N LEU A 117 -12.84 -11.96 -20.64
CA LEU A 117 -13.65 -11.27 -21.63
C LEU A 117 -13.89 -12.14 -22.89
N GLY A 118 -13.25 -13.32 -22.96
CA GLY A 118 -13.31 -14.23 -24.11
C GLY A 118 -11.99 -14.28 -24.89
N PRO A 119 -11.79 -15.33 -25.71
CA PRO A 119 -10.52 -15.60 -26.38
C PRO A 119 -10.10 -14.48 -27.35
N ASP A 120 -11.07 -13.85 -28.02
CA ASP A 120 -10.82 -12.78 -29.00
C ASP A 120 -10.42 -11.44 -28.34
N GLN A 121 -10.52 -11.35 -27.01
CA GLN A 121 -10.20 -10.14 -26.25
C GLN A 121 -8.90 -10.27 -25.43
N ALA A 122 -8.05 -11.23 -25.77
CA ALA A 122 -6.76 -11.49 -25.10
C ALA A 122 -5.90 -10.22 -24.93
N ALA A 123 -5.83 -9.37 -25.96
CA ALA A 123 -5.12 -8.09 -25.89
C ALA A 123 -5.71 -7.14 -24.83
N THR A 124 -7.04 -7.12 -24.68
CA THR A 124 -7.72 -6.27 -23.67
C THR A 124 -7.44 -6.78 -22.26
N CYS A 125 -7.51 -8.10 -22.05
CA CYS A 125 -7.13 -8.69 -20.76
C CYS A 125 -5.65 -8.44 -20.45
N ALA A 126 -4.75 -8.57 -21.43
CA ALA A 126 -3.33 -8.29 -21.25
C ALA A 126 -3.09 -6.83 -20.84
N THR A 127 -3.68 -5.86 -21.55
CA THR A 127 -3.63 -4.43 -21.18
C THR A 127 -4.18 -4.20 -19.77
N THR A 128 -5.25 -4.88 -19.39
CA THR A 128 -5.83 -4.76 -18.04
C THR A 128 -4.87 -5.27 -16.96
N VAL A 129 -4.24 -6.42 -17.19
CA VAL A 129 -3.23 -6.96 -16.26
C VAL A 129 -2.01 -6.04 -16.20
N THR A 130 -1.56 -5.47 -17.33
CA THR A 130 -0.48 -4.47 -17.35
C THR A 130 -0.82 -3.28 -16.45
N ALA A 131 -2.03 -2.73 -16.54
CA ALA A 131 -2.47 -1.61 -15.70
C ALA A 131 -2.50 -1.95 -14.19
N TYR A 132 -2.76 -3.22 -13.84
CA TYR A 132 -2.68 -3.67 -12.45
C TYR A 132 -1.23 -3.70 -11.94
N ILE A 133 -0.30 -4.14 -12.78
CA ILE A 133 1.13 -4.14 -12.47
C ILE A 133 1.67 -2.71 -12.39
N GLU A 134 1.26 -1.81 -13.29
CA GLU A 134 1.60 -0.39 -13.24
C GLU A 134 1.14 0.26 -11.92
N ARG A 135 -0.09 -0.04 -11.49
CA ARG A 135 -0.60 0.44 -10.19
C ARG A 135 0.23 -0.08 -9.02
N TRP A 136 0.64 -1.35 -9.07
CA TRP A 136 1.50 -1.94 -8.04
C TRP A 136 2.89 -1.30 -8.04
N ALA A 137 3.48 -1.07 -9.21
CA ALA A 137 4.77 -0.40 -9.36
C ALA A 137 4.73 1.03 -8.78
N ALA A 138 3.67 1.79 -9.04
CA ALA A 138 3.50 3.13 -8.50
C ALA A 138 3.51 3.15 -6.95
N THR A 139 2.81 2.22 -6.31
CA THR A 139 2.79 2.12 -4.84
C THR A 139 4.12 1.64 -4.25
N ALA A 140 4.88 0.81 -4.99
CA ALA A 140 6.20 0.37 -4.56
C ALA A 140 7.20 1.52 -4.50
N VAL A 141 7.10 2.48 -5.42
CA VAL A 141 7.92 3.70 -5.42
C VAL A 141 7.57 4.59 -4.21
N ASP A 142 6.28 4.79 -3.92
CA ASP A 142 5.84 5.58 -2.76
C ASP A 142 6.29 4.95 -1.42
N SER A 143 6.18 3.62 -1.29
CA SER A 143 6.67 2.88 -0.13
C SER A 143 8.18 3.01 0.07
N ALA A 144 8.97 3.03 -1.01
CA ALA A 144 10.42 3.25 -0.94
C ALA A 144 10.80 4.68 -0.46
N THR A 145 9.92 5.67 -0.64
CA THR A 145 10.14 7.04 -0.18
C THR A 145 9.69 7.30 1.26
N THR A 146 8.99 6.35 1.90
CA THR A 146 8.51 6.49 3.27
C THR A 146 9.59 6.08 4.27
N ILE A 147 10.39 7.06 4.75
CA ILE A 147 11.28 6.85 5.90
C ILE A 147 10.43 6.74 7.17
N GLN A 148 10.33 5.54 7.73
CA GLN A 148 9.72 5.32 9.04
C GLN A 148 10.65 5.83 10.15
N LEU A 149 10.45 7.09 10.57
CA LEU A 149 11.16 7.68 11.70
C LEU A 149 10.70 7.00 13.00
N SER A 150 11.52 6.09 13.51
CA SER A 150 11.36 5.63 14.89
C SER A 150 11.64 6.80 15.83
N PRO A 151 10.75 7.11 16.80
CA PRO A 151 11.05 8.13 17.79
C PRO A 151 12.37 7.76 18.48
N ARG A 152 13.36 8.66 18.40
CA ARG A 152 14.62 8.51 19.12
C ARG A 152 14.28 8.33 20.59
N ARG A 153 14.78 7.26 21.23
CA ARG A 153 14.68 7.06 22.68
C ARG A 153 15.05 8.37 23.37
N PRO A 154 14.14 9.00 24.14
CA PRO A 154 14.50 10.16 24.93
C PRO A 154 15.62 9.75 25.88
N VAL A 155 16.82 10.28 25.68
CA VAL A 155 17.86 10.20 26.69
C VAL A 155 17.54 11.32 27.67
N ALA A 156 17.09 10.97 28.87
CA ALA A 156 16.96 11.94 29.94
C ALA A 156 18.33 12.57 30.18
N ALA A 157 18.42 13.90 30.26
CA ALA A 157 19.62 14.62 30.66
C ALA A 157 19.96 14.45 32.17
N SER A 158 19.43 13.40 32.79
CA SER A 158 19.59 13.09 34.21
C SER A 158 20.80 12.17 34.38
N GLY A 159 21.98 12.74 34.21
CA GLY A 159 23.23 12.00 34.45
C GLY A 159 24.47 12.85 34.62
N THR A 160 24.45 14.14 34.24
CA THR A 160 25.70 14.93 34.17
C THR A 160 25.72 16.19 35.02
N ARG A 161 24.73 16.40 35.90
CA ARG A 161 24.77 17.50 36.87
C ARG A 161 24.51 16.98 38.27
N VAL A 162 25.59 16.66 38.97
CA VAL A 162 25.60 16.56 40.43
C VAL A 162 25.74 17.98 40.93
N LEU A 163 24.64 18.59 41.35
CA LEU A 163 24.70 19.84 42.09
C LEU A 163 25.11 19.52 43.54
N PRO A 164 26.03 20.28 44.15
CA PRO A 164 26.32 20.15 45.57
C PRO A 164 25.01 20.29 46.37
N ALA A 165 24.77 19.37 47.29
CA ALA A 165 23.53 19.31 48.06
C ALA A 165 23.45 20.40 49.14
N THR A 166 24.59 21.04 49.45
CA THR A 166 24.71 22.05 50.51
C THR A 166 25.69 23.14 50.10
N LEU A 167 25.50 24.33 50.66
CA LEU A 167 26.38 25.48 50.47
C LEU A 167 27.83 25.16 50.88
N ASP A 168 28.03 24.38 51.94
CA ASP A 168 29.35 23.96 52.41
C ASP A 168 30.10 23.14 51.34
N GLN A 169 29.39 22.30 50.59
CA GLN A 169 29.97 21.55 49.47
C GLN A 169 30.29 22.45 48.27
N VAL A 170 29.52 23.51 48.03
CA VAL A 170 29.83 24.50 46.97
C VAL A 170 31.12 25.26 47.33
N LEU A 171 31.26 25.67 48.59
CA LEU A 171 32.43 26.39 49.08
C LEU A 171 33.69 25.50 49.11
N ALA A 172 33.54 24.21 49.42
CA ALA A 172 34.64 23.23 49.37
C ALA A 172 35.19 23.00 47.95
N GLU A 173 34.35 23.17 46.92
CA GLU A 173 34.72 23.10 45.51
C GLU A 173 35.25 24.45 44.96
N GLY A 174 35.45 25.46 45.82
CA GLY A 174 36.07 26.74 45.46
C GLY A 174 35.15 27.70 44.69
N LEU A 175 33.84 27.42 44.63
CA LEU A 175 32.83 28.32 44.07
C LEU A 175 32.32 29.26 45.16
N ASP A 176 32.95 30.44 45.27
CA ASP A 176 32.45 31.50 46.14
C ASP A 176 31.29 32.24 45.47
N LEU A 177 30.06 31.93 45.90
CA LEU A 177 28.84 32.58 45.42
C LEU A 177 28.52 33.88 46.16
N THR A 178 29.39 34.32 47.08
CA THR A 178 29.23 35.52 47.91
C THR A 178 30.20 36.64 47.57
N ALA A 179 31.16 36.41 46.66
CA ALA A 179 32.02 37.45 46.14
C ALA A 179 31.18 38.47 45.32
N PRO A 180 31.22 39.78 45.65
CA PRO A 180 30.71 40.79 44.74
C PRO A 180 31.58 40.78 43.47
N GLY A 181 30.95 40.56 42.32
CA GLY A 181 31.60 40.56 41.00
C GLY A 181 32.14 41.92 40.59
#